data_AF-A0A814SN79-F1
#
_entry.id   AF-A0A814SN79-F1
#
_cell.length_a   1.000
_cell.length_b   1.000
_cell.length_c   1.000
_cell.angle_alpha   90.00
_cell.angle_beta   90.00
_cell.angle_gamma   90.00
#
_symmetry.space_group_name_H-M   'P 1'
#
loop_
_entity.id
_entity.type
_entity.pdbx_description
1 polymer ?
#
loop_
_entity_poly.entity_id
_entity_poly.type
_entity_poly.pdbx_seq_one_letter_code
_entity_poly.pdbx_strand_id
1 'polypeptide(L)'
;MRIYLLFLKSTRLIRHLLFKIMPRVSKSQKDPNAPKRPLSTFFLFSQDERPKIKKDNPSLSVADIAKLIGERWRSITDDKKRHYEERARQEKERYDREVAEYKKQGGGK
;
A
#
# COMPACT_ATOMS: atom_id res chain seq x y z
N MET A 1 -2.34 -8.14 -47.21
CA MET A 1 -2.71 -8.04 -45.77
C MET A 1 -1.71 -7.19 -44.96
N ARG A 2 -1.40 -5.96 -45.39
CA ARG A 2 -0.37 -5.10 -44.75
C ARG A 2 -0.89 -3.71 -44.34
N ILE A 3 -2.21 -3.56 -44.25
CA ILE A 3 -2.89 -2.28 -43.94
C ILE A 3 -3.38 -2.27 -42.48
N TYR A 4 -3.55 -3.43 -41.85
CA TYR A 4 -4.09 -3.54 -40.48
C TYR A 4 -3.09 -3.25 -39.35
N LEU A 5 -1.81 -3.03 -39.66
CA LEU A 5 -0.77 -2.75 -38.64
C LEU A 5 -0.56 -1.27 -38.32
N LEU A 6 -1.18 -0.36 -39.06
CA LEU A 6 -1.22 1.07 -38.69
C LEU A 6 -2.45 1.44 -37.85
N PHE A 7 -3.51 0.62 -37.88
CA PHE A 7 -4.72 0.88 -37.09
C PHE A 7 -4.61 0.46 -35.61
N LEU A 8 -3.58 -0.30 -35.22
CA LEU A 8 -3.35 -0.68 -33.81
C LEU A 8 -2.35 0.21 -33.06
N LYS A 9 -1.66 1.15 -33.72
CA LYS A 9 -0.80 2.14 -33.05
C LYS A 9 -1.53 3.45 -32.67
N SER A 10 -2.81 3.60 -33.03
CA SER A 10 -3.66 4.73 -32.63
C SER A 10 -4.40 4.49 -31.30
N THR A 11 -3.93 3.55 -30.48
CA THR A 11 -4.52 3.25 -29.16
C THR A 11 -3.95 4.13 -28.06
N ARG A 12 -2.85 4.86 -28.29
CA ARG A 12 -2.28 5.81 -27.31
C ARG A 12 -3.14 7.07 -27.12
N LEU A 13 -3.73 7.60 -28.18
CA LEU A 13 -4.65 8.74 -28.10
C LEU A 13 -5.99 8.35 -27.46
N ILE A 14 -6.50 7.16 -27.79
CA ILE A 14 -7.74 6.63 -27.21
C ILE A 14 -7.54 6.30 -25.72
N ARG A 15 -6.40 5.69 -25.33
CA ARG A 15 -6.07 5.44 -23.91
C ARG A 15 -5.88 6.75 -23.12
N HIS A 16 -5.31 7.79 -23.73
CA HIS A 16 -5.17 9.11 -23.09
C HIS A 16 -6.53 9.82 -22.91
N LEU A 17 -7.42 9.73 -23.91
CA LEU A 17 -8.80 10.25 -23.81
C LEU A 17 -9.62 9.48 -22.77
N LEU A 18 -9.54 8.14 -22.77
CA LEU A 18 -10.25 7.29 -21.82
C LEU A 18 -9.79 7.49 -20.37
N PHE A 19 -8.51 7.82 -20.13
CA PHE A 19 -8.00 8.10 -18.78
C PHE A 19 -8.39 9.50 -18.26
N LYS A 20 -8.63 10.47 -19.15
CA LYS A 20 -9.00 11.85 -18.79
C LYS A 20 -10.49 12.01 -18.45
N ILE A 21 -11.35 11.12 -18.96
CA ILE A 21 -12.81 11.20 -18.85
C ILE A 21 -13.37 10.32 -17.72
N MET A 22 -12.62 9.35 -17.20
CA MET A 22 -13.10 8.53 -16.07
C MET A 22 -12.95 9.28 -14.73
N PRO A 23 -14.03 9.46 -13.95
CA PRO A 23 -13.92 9.97 -12.59
C PRO A 23 -13.09 8.99 -11.76
N ARG A 24 -12.12 9.53 -11.00
CA ARG A 24 -11.38 8.71 -10.02
C ARG A 24 -12.39 8.17 -9.03
N VAL A 25 -12.58 6.85 -9.00
CA VAL A 25 -13.37 6.17 -7.96
C VAL A 25 -12.82 6.60 -6.61
N SER A 26 -13.55 7.47 -5.92
CA SER A 26 -13.24 7.88 -4.55
C SER A 26 -13.44 6.65 -3.68
N LYS A 27 -12.44 6.34 -2.84
CA LYS A 27 -12.58 5.24 -1.88
C LYS A 27 -13.73 5.61 -0.95
N SER A 28 -14.78 4.77 -0.91
CA SER A 28 -15.85 4.90 0.08
C SER A 28 -15.24 4.98 1.47
N GLN A 29 -15.74 5.90 2.29
CA GLN A 29 -15.30 6.02 3.67
C GLN A 29 -15.59 4.69 4.37
N LYS A 30 -14.53 3.98 4.75
CA LYS A 30 -14.67 2.83 5.63
C LYS A 30 -15.22 3.32 6.95
N ASP A 31 -16.16 2.56 7.51
CA ASP A 31 -16.78 2.87 8.78
C ASP A 31 -15.73 3.24 9.83
N PRO A 32 -15.91 4.35 10.56
CA PRO A 32 -14.91 4.85 11.52
C PRO A 32 -14.67 3.88 12.68
N ASN A 33 -15.60 2.98 12.93
CA ASN A 33 -15.52 1.98 13.99
C ASN A 33 -14.95 0.63 13.50
N ALA A 34 -14.79 0.44 12.17
CA ALA A 34 -14.21 -0.78 11.66
C ALA A 34 -12.71 -0.83 12.04
N PRO A 35 -12.24 -1.91 12.68
CA PRO A 35 -10.85 -2.03 13.02
C PRO A 35 -10.01 -1.92 11.75
N LYS A 36 -8.92 -1.17 11.86
CA LYS A 36 -8.03 -0.86 10.74
C LYS A 36 -7.19 -2.08 10.39
N ARG A 37 -7.22 -2.49 9.11
CA ARG A 37 -6.50 -3.67 8.61
C ARG A 37 -5.04 -3.69 9.12
N PRO A 38 -4.54 -4.86 9.55
CA PRO A 38 -3.22 -4.98 10.12
C PRO A 38 -2.21 -4.67 9.02
N LEU A 39 -1.13 -3.99 9.42
CA LEU A 39 -0.07 -3.61 8.51
C LEU A 39 0.73 -4.87 8.16
N SER A 40 0.95 -5.12 6.87
CA SER A 40 1.83 -6.20 6.43
C SER A 40 3.27 -5.94 6.90
N THR A 41 4.09 -6.99 6.94
CA THR A 41 5.52 -6.97 7.29
C THR A 41 6.28 -5.76 6.73
N PHE A 42 6.11 -5.49 5.43
CA PHE A 42 6.74 -4.35 4.77
C PHE A 42 6.26 -2.99 5.30
N PHE A 43 4.97 -2.86 5.61
CA PHE A 43 4.41 -1.62 6.13
C PHE A 43 4.86 -1.33 7.56
N LEU A 44 5.01 -2.35 8.41
CA LEU A 44 5.62 -2.19 9.73
C LEU A 44 7.05 -1.66 9.62
N PHE A 45 7.87 -2.29 8.77
CA PHE A 45 9.23 -1.83 8.49
C PHE A 45 9.25 -0.39 7.93
N SER A 46 8.38 -0.09 6.96
CA SER A 46 8.29 1.25 6.37
C SER A 46 7.86 2.31 7.38
N GLN A 47 7.08 1.97 8.40
CA GLN A 47 6.60 2.90 9.40
C GLN A 47 7.72 3.28 10.39
N ASP A 48 8.61 2.33 10.71
CA ASP A 48 9.79 2.57 11.54
C ASP A 48 10.91 3.30 10.78
N GLU A 49 11.10 3.01 9.49
CA GLU A 49 12.18 3.59 8.68
C GLU A 49 11.84 4.97 8.13
N ARG A 50 10.56 5.26 7.82
CA ARG A 50 10.11 6.59 7.36
C ARG A 50 10.59 7.74 8.23
N PRO A 51 10.39 7.74 9.57
CA PRO A 51 10.82 8.84 10.42
C PRO A 51 12.34 8.95 10.51
N LYS A 52 13.08 7.84 10.42
CA LYS A 52 14.55 7.86 10.40
C LYS A 52 15.08 8.56 9.15
N ILE A 53 14.61 8.14 7.98
CA ILE A 53 15.01 8.74 6.69
C ILE A 53 14.57 10.20 6.62
N LYS A 54 13.37 10.53 7.12
CA LYS A 54 12.89 11.92 7.17
C LYS A 54 13.71 12.79 8.12
N LYS A 55 14.22 12.22 9.22
CA LYS A 55 15.11 12.93 10.15
C LYS A 55 16.46 13.21 9.51
N ASP A 56 17.03 12.23 8.81
CA ASP A 56 18.31 12.37 8.13
C ASP A 56 18.21 13.29 6.90
N ASN A 57 17.03 13.32 6.26
CA ASN A 57 16.79 14.07 5.03
C ASN A 57 15.38 14.71 5.03
N PRO A 58 15.20 15.82 5.77
CA PRO A 58 13.90 16.48 5.89
C PRO A 58 13.39 17.09 4.57
N SER A 59 14.30 17.33 3.61
CA SER A 59 13.99 17.93 2.31
C SER A 59 13.55 16.91 1.24
N LEU A 60 13.69 15.60 1.50
CA LEU A 60 13.30 14.58 0.52
C LEU A 60 11.78 14.43 0.44
N SER A 61 11.30 14.26 -0.79
CA SER A 61 9.88 13.97 -1.03
C SER A 61 9.51 12.62 -0.43
N VAL A 62 8.25 12.52 0.01
CA VAL A 62 7.64 11.27 0.49
C VAL A 62 7.76 10.14 -0.54
N ALA A 63 7.77 10.49 -1.83
CA ALA A 63 7.96 9.53 -2.92
C ALA A 63 9.37 8.94 -2.95
N ASP A 64 10.40 9.76 -2.71
CA ASP A 64 11.79 9.30 -2.73
C ASP A 64 12.13 8.51 -1.47
N ILE A 65 11.59 8.91 -0.31
CA ILE A 65 11.65 8.12 0.92
C ILE A 65 11.06 6.72 0.70
N ALA A 66 9.92 6.63 0.00
CA ALA A 66 9.30 5.33 -0.29
C ALA A 66 10.17 4.44 -1.20
N LYS A 67 10.88 5.01 -2.18
CA LYS A 67 11.84 4.27 -3.02
C LYS A 67 12.99 3.70 -2.18
N LEU A 68 13.61 4.55 -1.36
CA LEU A 68 14.69 4.17 -0.45
C LEU A 68 14.29 3.03 0.50
N ILE A 69 13.08 3.09 1.06
CA ILE A 69 12.55 2.02 1.92
C ILE A 69 12.37 0.72 1.14
N GLY A 70 11.86 0.79 -0.09
CA GLY A 70 11.70 -0.37 -0.96
C GLY A 70 13.03 -1.04 -1.31
N GLU A 71 14.07 -0.25 -1.54
CA GLU A 71 15.44 -0.75 -1.75
C GLU A 71 16.00 -1.38 -0.47
N ARG A 72 15.90 -0.70 0.68
CA ARG A 72 16.33 -1.26 1.98
C ARG A 72 15.61 -2.56 2.32
N TRP A 73 14.34 -2.69 1.97
CA TRP A 73 13.57 -3.91 2.18
C TRP A 73 14.00 -5.06 1.27
N ARG A 74 14.54 -4.78 0.07
CA ARG A 74 15.12 -5.85 -0.76
C ARG A 74 16.49 -6.28 -0.27
N SER A 75 17.22 -5.38 0.39
CA SER A 75 18.56 -5.61 0.92
C SER A 75 18.59 -6.00 2.41
N ILE A 76 17.44 -6.20 3.04
CA ILE A 76 17.34 -6.63 4.43
C ILE A 76 17.78 -8.09 4.60
N THR A 77 18.43 -8.40 5.72
CA THR A 77 18.79 -9.77 6.08
C THR A 77 17.56 -10.58 6.51
N ASP A 78 17.62 -11.90 6.30
CA ASP A 78 16.52 -12.81 6.66
C ASP A 78 16.16 -12.75 8.15
N ASP A 79 17.13 -12.51 9.04
CA ASP A 79 16.87 -12.38 10.48
C ASP A 79 15.98 -11.18 10.80
N LYS A 80 16.29 -10.02 10.21
CA LYS A 80 15.47 -8.82 10.40
C LYS A 80 14.10 -9.02 9.75
N LYS A 81 14.05 -9.64 8.58
CA LYS A 81 12.79 -9.98 7.91
C LYS A 81 11.92 -10.88 8.80
N ARG A 82 12.49 -11.93 9.39
CA ARG A 82 11.79 -12.81 10.34
C ARG A 82 11.30 -12.07 11.57
N HIS A 83 12.10 -11.16 12.13
CA HIS A 83 11.66 -10.31 13.25
C HIS A 83 10.41 -9.50 12.89
N TYR A 84 10.39 -8.88 11.71
CA TYR A 84 9.22 -8.14 11.23
C TYR A 84 8.04 -9.05 10.86
N GLU A 85 8.28 -10.28 10.37
CA GLU A 85 7.23 -11.25 10.07
C GLU A 85 6.52 -11.71 11.34
N GLU A 86 7.27 -12.00 12.40
CA GLU A 86 6.70 -12.34 13.71
C GLU A 86 5.87 -11.18 14.26
N ARG A 87 6.40 -9.95 14.16
CA ARG A 87 5.69 -8.72 14.52
C ARG A 87 4.40 -8.53 13.72
N ALA A 88 4.43 -8.81 12.41
CA ALA A 88 3.25 -8.75 11.56
C ALA A 88 2.23 -9.83 11.92
N ARG A 89 2.68 -11.03 12.31
CA ARG A 89 1.82 -12.12 12.78
C ARG A 89 1.08 -11.74 14.06
N GLN A 90 1.80 -11.18 15.03
CA GLN A 90 1.21 -10.70 16.29
C GLN A 90 0.20 -9.57 16.06
N GLU A 91 0.54 -8.61 15.19
CA GLU A 91 -0.35 -7.50 14.84
C GLU A 91 -1.62 -8.01 14.16
N LYS A 92 -1.48 -8.99 13.26
CA LYS A 92 -2.61 -9.66 12.60
C LYS A 92 -3.50 -10.38 13.62
N GLU A 93 -2.91 -11.08 14.58
CA GLU A 93 -3.69 -11.78 15.60
C GLU A 93 -4.46 -10.80 16.49
N ARG A 94 -3.84 -9.68 16.90
CA ARG A 94 -4.53 -8.62 17.64
C ARG A 94 -5.71 -8.05 16.84
N TYR A 95 -5.48 -7.77 15.55
CA TYR A 95 -6.52 -7.32 14.65
C TYR A 95 -7.67 -8.32 14.52
N ASP A 96 -7.36 -9.60 14.35
CA ASP A 96 -8.37 -10.65 14.19
C ASP A 96 -9.26 -10.73 15.45
N ARG A 97 -8.69 -10.52 16.65
CA ARG A 97 -9.45 -10.40 17.91
C ARG A 97 -10.31 -9.14 17.96
N GLU A 98 -9.76 -7.97 17.65
CA GLU A 98 -10.48 -6.69 17.60
C GLU A 98 -11.64 -6.73 16.58
N VAL A 99 -11.44 -7.36 15.41
CA VAL A 99 -12.48 -7.59 14.40
C VAL A 99 -13.56 -8.52 14.92
N ALA A 100 -13.20 -9.60 15.61
CA ALA A 100 -14.17 -10.52 16.16
C ALA A 100 -15.06 -9.83 17.21
N GLU A 101 -14.49 -8.97 18.04
CA GLU A 101 -15.23 -8.14 18.99
C GLU A 101 -16.09 -7.09 18.28
N TYR A 102 -15.54 -6.39 17.29
CA TYR A 102 -16.28 -5.40 16.50
C TYR A 102 -17.50 -6.00 15.79
N LYS A 103 -17.34 -7.18 15.19
CA LYS A 103 -18.44 -7.93 14.57
C LYS A 103 -19.48 -8.35 15.59
N LYS A 104 -19.07 -8.79 16.79
CA LYS A 104 -19.99 -9.13 17.89
C LYS A 104 -20.76 -7.91 18.39
N GLN A 105 -20.16 -6.73 18.38
CA GLN A 105 -20.78 -5.47 18.79
C GLN A 105 -21.70 -4.84 17.72
N GLY A 106 -21.99 -5.55 16.61
CA GLY A 106 -22.93 -5.08 15.57
C GLY A 106 -22.28 -4.18 14.50
N GLY A 107 -20.95 -4.14 14.44
CA GLY A 107 -20.17 -3.41 13.45
C GLY A 107 -20.18 -4.07 12.08
N GLY A 108 -21.26 -3.89 11.33
CA GLY A 108 -21.38 -4.37 9.95
C GLY A 108 -22.78 -4.13 9.42
N LYS A 109 -23.04 -2.92 8.93
CA LYS A 109 -24.15 -2.64 8.03
C LYS A 109 -23.59 -2.32 6.65
#